data_AF-A0A0L9UZ87-F1
#
_entry.id   AF-A0A0L9UZ87-F1
#
_cell.length_a   1.000
_cell.length_b   1.000
_cell.length_c   1.000
_cell.angle_alpha   90.00
_cell.angle_beta   90.00
_cell.angle_gamma   90.00
#
_symmetry.space_group_name_H-M   'P 1'
#
loop_
_entity.id
_entity.type
_entity.pdbx_description
1 polymer ?
#
loop_
_entity_poly.entity_id
_entity_poly.type
_entity_poly.pdbx_seq_one_letter_code
_entity_poly.pdbx_strand_id
1 'polypeptide(L)'
;MNDDGKIVLVSNEDGQNQTQEPVNKEKRKLTLRSIPFSLTCILHKNYIVADPTAEEESIVETHLTIVLDASGQLISLYKTGGPVLAYPSTIQDCVALTRQRVKEVKGLLDKENSAMEV
;
A
#
# COMPACT_ATOMS: atom_id res chain seq x y z
N MET A 1 -8.19 30.94 -0.75
CA MET A 1 -7.40 29.84 -1.34
C MET A 1 -6.70 30.45 -2.53
N ASN A 2 -5.38 30.32 -2.64
CA ASN A 2 -4.60 30.91 -3.74
C ASN A 2 -4.69 30.04 -4.99
N ASP A 3 -4.24 30.54 -6.15
CA ASP A 3 -4.21 29.81 -7.43
C ASP A 3 -3.46 28.46 -7.35
N ASP A 4 -2.51 28.33 -6.41
CA ASP A 4 -1.78 27.09 -6.13
C ASP A 4 -2.54 26.10 -5.20
N GLY A 5 -3.82 26.35 -4.90
CA GLY A 5 -4.63 25.52 -4.00
C GLY A 5 -4.24 25.62 -2.51
N LYS A 6 -3.32 26.53 -2.14
CA LYS A 6 -2.90 26.74 -0.74
C LYS A 6 -3.91 27.58 0.04
N ILE A 7 -4.09 27.20 1.30
CA ILE A 7 -4.87 27.92 2.29
C ILE A 7 -3.98 29.06 2.83
N VAL A 8 -4.49 30.29 2.77
CA VAL A 8 -3.76 31.51 3.15
C VAL A 8 -4.62 32.27 4.16
N LEU A 9 -3.97 32.79 5.21
CA LEU A 9 -4.61 33.69 6.16
C LEU A 9 -4.55 35.10 5.58
N VAL A 10 -5.71 35.75 5.47
CA VAL A 10 -5.80 37.16 5.08
C VAL A 10 -6.01 37.95 6.36
N SER A 11 -4.95 38.62 6.82
CA SER A 11 -5.06 39.60 7.91
C SER A 11 -5.47 40.94 7.31
N ASN A 12 -6.65 41.43 7.69
CA ASN A 12 -7.10 42.78 7.34
C ASN A 12 -6.60 43.75 8.41
N GLU A 13 -5.41 44.31 8.21
CA GLU A 13 -4.94 45.48 8.95
C GLU A 13 -4.85 46.65 7.96
N ASP A 14 -5.49 47.75 8.35
CA ASP A 14 -5.77 48.91 7.50
C ASP A 14 -4.50 49.48 6.86
N GLY A 15 -4.46 49.43 5.52
CA GLY A 15 -3.71 50.39 4.71
C GLY A 15 -2.28 50.03 4.27
N GLN A 16 -1.74 48.84 4.56
CA GLN A 16 -0.42 48.45 4.03
C GLN A 16 -0.38 46.99 3.57
N ASN A 17 -0.05 46.79 2.28
CA ASN A 17 0.30 45.55 1.57
C ASN A 17 -0.27 44.23 2.10
N GLN A 18 -1.26 43.68 1.38
CA GLN A 18 -1.78 42.32 1.57
C GLN A 18 -0.64 41.29 1.50
N THR A 19 -0.10 40.92 2.65
CA THR A 19 0.93 39.88 2.75
C THR A 19 0.20 38.55 2.89
N GLN A 20 0.05 37.85 1.76
CA GLN A 20 -0.51 36.51 1.71
C GLN A 20 0.50 35.50 2.28
N GLU A 21 0.49 35.27 3.59
CA GLU A 21 1.33 34.22 4.18
C GLU A 21 0.64 32.85 4.09
N PRO A 22 1.27 31.85 3.45
CA PRO A 22 0.74 30.50 3.43
C PRO A 22 0.74 29.91 4.85
N VAL A 23 -0.37 29.32 5.27
CA VAL A 23 -0.53 28.70 6.60
C VAL A 23 0.42 27.52 6.78
N ASN A 24 0.79 26.86 5.69
CA ASN A 24 1.77 25.80 5.67
C ASN A 24 3.09 26.32 5.06
N LYS A 25 3.96 26.80 5.94
CA LYS A 25 5.30 27.27 5.58
C LYS A 25 6.26 26.12 5.22
N GLU A 26 5.99 24.90 5.71
CA GLU A 26 6.85 23.72 5.53
C GLU A 26 6.05 22.45 5.23
N LYS A 27 6.70 21.48 4.55
CA LYS A 27 6.14 20.14 4.33
C LYS A 27 6.16 19.37 5.66
N ARG A 28 4.99 18.99 6.17
CA ARG A 28 4.87 18.17 7.39
C ARG A 28 4.87 16.68 7.04
N LYS A 29 5.79 15.90 7.65
CA LYS A 29 5.82 14.44 7.53
C LYS A 29 4.62 13.83 8.26
N LEU A 30 3.99 12.80 7.69
CA LEU A 30 2.95 12.01 8.34
C LEU A 30 3.59 10.81 9.07
N THR A 31 3.22 10.61 10.33
CA THR A 31 3.64 9.43 11.09
C THR A 31 2.69 8.28 10.81
N LEU A 32 3.12 7.31 10.00
CA LEU A 32 2.36 6.09 9.74
C LEU A 32 2.66 5.05 10.83
N ARG A 33 1.62 4.49 11.46
CA ARG A 33 1.78 3.46 12.51
C ARG A 33 2.30 2.13 11.94
N SER A 34 1.78 1.73 10.78
CA SER A 34 2.18 0.49 10.10
C SER A 34 1.81 0.61 8.63
N ILE A 35 2.65 0.03 7.76
CA ILE A 35 2.45 0.00 6.31
C ILE A 35 1.91 -1.39 5.95
N PRO A 36 0.72 -1.51 5.34
CA PRO A 36 0.20 -2.77 4.85
C PRO A 36 0.90 -3.16 3.54
N PHE A 37 1.12 -4.46 3.37
CA PHE A 37 1.68 -5.06 2.16
C PHE A 37 0.74 -6.13 1.65
N SER A 38 0.35 -6.03 0.39
CA SER A 38 -0.52 -6.98 -0.30
C SER A 38 0.26 -7.88 -1.25
N LEU A 39 -0.12 -9.15 -1.31
CA LEU A 39 0.27 -10.07 -2.38
C LEU A 39 -0.97 -10.74 -2.94
N THR A 40 -1.10 -10.70 -4.27
CA THR A 40 -2.12 -11.46 -5.00
C THR A 40 -1.50 -12.76 -5.49
N CYS A 41 -2.22 -13.86 -5.25
CA CYS A 41 -1.86 -15.19 -5.70
C CYS A 41 -3.03 -15.81 -6.47
N ILE A 42 -2.73 -16.58 -7.50
CA ILE A 42 -3.71 -17.43 -8.16
C ILE A 42 -3.59 -18.87 -7.65
N LEU A 43 -4.73 -19.52 -7.50
CA LEU A 43 -4.80 -20.93 -7.12
C LEU A 43 -5.17 -21.75 -8.36
N HIS A 44 -4.21 -22.49 -8.90
CA HIS A 44 -4.44 -23.35 -10.06
C HIS A 44 -4.10 -24.81 -9.74
N LYS A 45 -5.13 -25.65 -9.61
CA LYS A 45 -5.01 -27.07 -9.22
C LYS A 45 -4.27 -27.19 -7.88
N ASN A 46 -3.02 -27.64 -7.90
CA ASN A 46 -2.17 -27.82 -6.72
C ASN A 46 -1.02 -26.81 -6.66
N TYR A 47 -1.04 -25.79 -7.52
CA TYR A 47 -0.01 -24.77 -7.60
C TYR A 47 -0.55 -23.42 -7.10
N ILE A 48 0.31 -22.73 -6.35
CA ILE A 48 0.15 -21.34 -5.96
C ILE A 48 1.12 -20.54 -6.81
N VAL A 49 0.60 -19.59 -7.58
CA VAL A 49 1.45 -18.64 -8.32
C VAL A 49 1.26 -17.27 -7.70
N ALA A 50 2.36 -16.64 -7.33
CA ALA A 50 2.40 -15.33 -6.71
C ALA A 50 2.65 -14.27 -7.78
N ASP A 51 1.94 -13.15 -7.69
CA ASP A 51 2.04 -12.01 -8.63
C ASP A 51 1.78 -12.42 -10.09
N PRO A 52 0.54 -12.86 -10.40
CA PRO A 52 0.22 -13.41 -11.72
C PRO A 52 0.35 -12.36 -12.83
N THR A 53 0.77 -12.78 -14.02
CA THR A 53 0.72 -11.92 -15.22
C THR A 53 -0.70 -11.85 -15.79
N ALA A 54 -0.95 -10.89 -16.69
CA ALA A 54 -2.24 -10.76 -17.37
C ALA A 54 -2.66 -12.05 -18.10
N GLU A 55 -1.70 -12.78 -18.67
CA GLU A 55 -1.96 -14.07 -19.31
C GLU A 55 -2.39 -15.13 -18.29
N GLU A 56 -1.73 -15.18 -17.12
CA GLU A 56 -2.05 -16.13 -16.06
C GLU A 56 -3.41 -15.83 -15.42
N GLU A 57 -3.71 -14.55 -15.19
CA GLU A 57 -5.02 -14.08 -14.71
C GLU A 57 -6.15 -14.42 -15.68
N SER A 58 -5.88 -14.40 -17.00
CA SER A 58 -6.90 -14.72 -18.01
C SER A 58 -7.32 -16.20 -18.02
N ILE A 59 -6.46 -17.09 -17.50
CA ILE A 59 -6.67 -18.54 -17.51
C ILE A 59 -7.32 -19.01 -16.20
N VAL A 60 -7.11 -18.29 -15.09
CA VAL A 60 -7.48 -18.74 -13.75
C VAL A 60 -8.63 -17.90 -13.18
N GLU A 61 -9.70 -18.56 -12.74
CA GLU A 61 -10.87 -17.85 -12.20
C GLU A 61 -10.72 -17.46 -10.73
N THR A 62 -9.87 -18.15 -9.96
CA THR A 62 -9.78 -17.97 -8.50
C THR A 62 -8.49 -17.26 -8.09
N HIS A 63 -8.65 -16.06 -7.53
CA HIS A 63 -7.57 -15.24 -7.00
C HIS A 63 -7.71 -15.08 -5.48
N LEU A 64 -6.57 -14.98 -4.81
CA LEU A 64 -6.46 -14.76 -3.37
C LEU A 64 -5.52 -13.58 -3.12
N THR A 65 -6.03 -12.52 -2.53
CA THR A 65 -5.23 -11.38 -2.08
C THR A 65 -5.07 -11.44 -0.57
N ILE A 66 -3.84 -11.42 -0.09
CA ILE A 66 -3.48 -11.43 1.32
C ILE A 66 -2.80 -10.12 1.65
N VAL A 67 -3.27 -9.44 2.68
CA VAL A 67 -2.66 -8.21 3.18
C VAL A 67 -2.09 -8.45 4.57
N LEU A 68 -0.78 -8.23 4.71
CA LEU A 68 -0.07 -8.32 5.97
C LEU A 68 0.41 -6.94 6.41
N ASP A 69 0.57 -6.73 7.71
CA ASP A 69 1.26 -5.57 8.24
C ASP A 69 2.79 -5.73 8.17
N ALA A 70 3.54 -4.69 8.53
CA ALA A 70 5.01 -4.72 8.54
C ALA A 70 5.63 -5.70 9.58
N SER A 71 4.83 -6.21 10.53
CA SER A 71 5.20 -7.28 11.47
C SER A 71 4.80 -8.69 10.96
N GLY A 72 4.13 -8.73 9.81
CA GLY A 72 3.58 -9.92 9.17
C GLY A 72 2.30 -10.43 9.82
N GLN A 73 1.58 -9.62 10.59
CA GLN A 73 0.24 -9.95 11.05
C GLN A 73 -0.76 -9.82 9.90
N LEU A 74 -1.71 -10.74 9.81
CA LEU A 74 -2.76 -10.72 8.80
C LEU A 74 -3.74 -9.57 9.08
N ILE A 75 -3.87 -8.65 8.12
CA ILE A 75 -4.83 -7.55 8.17
C ILE A 75 -6.12 -7.96 7.45
N SER A 76 -5.99 -8.45 6.22
CA SER A 76 -7.14 -8.89 5.43
C SER A 76 -6.78 -10.04 4.51
N LEU A 77 -7.79 -10.85 4.22
CA LEU A 77 -7.74 -11.91 3.25
C LEU A 77 -8.96 -11.78 2.35
N TYR A 78 -8.74 -11.74 1.05
CA TYR A 78 -9.78 -11.60 0.06
C TYR A 78 -9.65 -12.70 -0.97
N LYS A 79 -10.67 -13.56 -1.03
CA LYS A 79 -10.79 -14.59 -2.06
C LYS A 79 -11.84 -14.10 -3.06
N THR A 80 -11.45 -13.87 -4.31
CA THR A 80 -12.44 -13.62 -5.36
C THR A 80 -13.25 -14.89 -5.60
N GLY A 81 -14.51 -14.73 -5.98
CA GLY A 81 -15.39 -15.86 -6.29
C GLY A 81 -14.75 -16.81 -7.32
N GLY A 82 -15.15 -18.08 -7.32
CA GLY A 82 -14.59 -19.08 -8.21
C GLY A 82 -14.77 -20.50 -7.67
N PRO A 83 -14.65 -21.52 -8.54
CA PRO A 83 -14.92 -22.92 -8.20
C PRO A 83 -13.84 -23.55 -7.30
N VAL A 84 -12.63 -22.97 -7.26
CA VAL A 84 -11.52 -23.54 -6.49
C VAL A 84 -11.74 -23.29 -4.99
N LEU A 85 -11.73 -24.37 -4.21
CA LEU A 85 -11.77 -24.30 -2.75
C LEU A 85 -10.39 -23.85 -2.22
N ALA A 86 -10.37 -22.76 -1.47
CA ALA A 86 -9.17 -22.33 -0.75
C ALA A 86 -9.09 -23.14 0.55
N TYR A 87 -8.40 -24.28 0.52
CA TYR A 87 -8.18 -25.07 1.72
C TYR A 87 -7.35 -24.26 2.74
N PRO A 88 -7.59 -24.41 4.05
CA PRO A 88 -6.84 -23.70 5.08
C PRO A 88 -5.32 -23.87 4.97
N SER A 89 -4.85 -25.05 4.58
CA SER A 89 -3.42 -25.32 4.34
C SER A 89 -2.86 -24.45 3.22
N THR A 90 -3.53 -24.40 2.07
CA THR A 90 -3.13 -23.55 0.95
C THR A 90 -3.12 -22.07 1.32
N ILE A 91 -4.09 -21.63 2.14
CA ILE A 91 -4.11 -20.25 2.65
C ILE A 91 -2.90 -19.99 3.54
N GLN A 92 -2.53 -20.94 4.41
CA GLN A 92 -1.34 -20.81 5.27
C GLN A 92 -0.06 -20.73 4.44
N ASP A 93 0.06 -21.53 3.38
CA ASP A 93 1.19 -21.48 2.44
C ASP A 93 1.26 -20.12 1.73
N CYS A 94 0.13 -19.60 1.25
CA CYS A 94 0.06 -18.26 0.67
C CYS A 94 0.46 -17.17 1.69
N VAL A 95 0.01 -17.26 2.95
CA VAL A 95 0.41 -16.32 4.01
C VAL A 95 1.92 -16.38 4.27
N ALA A 96 2.51 -17.58 4.26
CA ALA A 96 3.94 -17.76 4.43
C ALA A 96 4.73 -17.12 3.28
N LEU A 97 4.27 -17.32 2.03
CA LEU A 97 4.82 -16.67 0.84
C LEU A 97 4.72 -15.15 0.93
N THR A 98 3.55 -14.61 1.30
CA THR A 98 3.37 -13.17 1.50
C THR A 98 4.34 -12.65 2.55
N ARG A 99 4.51 -13.34 3.69
CA ARG A 99 5.45 -12.93 4.74
C ARG A 99 6.89 -12.85 4.25
N GLN A 100 7.32 -13.78 3.39
CA GLN A 100 8.65 -13.69 2.78
C GLN A 100 8.75 -12.46 1.89
N ARG A 101 7.75 -12.23 1.03
CA ARG A 101 7.74 -11.09 0.10
C ARG A 101 7.70 -9.74 0.82
N VAL A 102 6.97 -9.64 1.92
CA VAL A 102 6.94 -8.41 2.76
C VAL A 102 8.34 -8.02 3.22
N LYS A 103 9.19 -8.99 3.62
CA LYS A 103 10.55 -8.68 4.08
C LYS A 103 11.40 -8.06 2.97
N GLU A 104 11.29 -8.61 1.76
CA GLU A 104 12.04 -8.13 0.59
C GLU A 104 11.57 -6.72 0.17
N VAL A 105 10.25 -6.54 0.00
CA VAL A 105 9.66 -5.26 -0.42
C VAL A 105 9.89 -4.17 0.62
N LYS A 106 9.76 -4.50 1.91
CA LYS A 106 10.08 -3.57 2.99
C LYS A 106 11.54 -3.14 2.95
N GLY A 107 12.48 -4.06 2.73
CA GLY A 107 13.89 -3.71 2.62
C GLY A 107 14.20 -2.76 1.46
N LEU A 108 13.52 -2.93 0.31
CA LEU A 108 13.62 -2.01 -0.81
C LEU A 108 13.03 -0.63 -0.46
N LEU A 109 11.84 -0.61 0.14
CA LEU A 109 11.16 0.63 0.52
C LEU A 109 11.98 1.43 1.55
N ASP A 110 12.54 0.77 2.55
CA ASP A 110 13.38 1.39 3.58
C ASP A 110 14.65 1.98 2.94
N LYS A 111 15.28 1.27 2.00
CA LYS A 111 16.44 1.76 1.25
C LYS A 111 16.13 3.01 0.43
N GLU A 112 15.04 3.00 -0.33
CA GLU A 112 14.65 4.15 -1.17
C GLU A 112 14.22 5.35 -0.32
N ASN A 113 13.52 5.12 0.80
CA ASN A 113 13.14 6.19 1.72
C ASN A 113 14.37 6.86 2.36
N SER A 114 15.39 6.10 2.75
CA SER A 114 16.64 6.69 3.28
C SER A 114 17.40 7.52 2.25
N ALA A 115 17.30 7.20 0.95
CA ALA A 115 17.91 7.99 -0.11
C ALA A 115 17.17 9.32 -0.37
N MET A 116 15.91 9.43 0.07
CA MET A 116 15.04 10.58 -0.17
C MET A 116 15.00 11.59 1.00
N GLU A 117 15.71 11.32 2.11
CA GLU A 117 15.87 12.28 3.20
C GLU A 117 16.83 13.41 2.77
N VAL A 118 16.24 14.49 2.24
CA VAL A 118 16.86 15.82 2.02
C VAL A 118 16.26 16.81 3.03
#